data_AF-A0A387FVU7-F1
#
_entry.id   AF-A0A387FVU7-F1
#
_cell.length_a   1.000
_cell.length_b   1.000
_cell.length_c   1.000
_cell.angle_alpha   90.00
_cell.angle_beta   90.00
_cell.angle_gamma   90.00
#
_symmetry.space_group_name_H-M   'P 1'
#
loop_
_entity.id
_entity.type
_entity.pdbx_description
1 polymer ?
#
loop_
_entity_poly.entity_id
_entity_poly.type
_entity_poly.pdbx_seq_one_letter_code
_entity_poly.pdbx_strand_id
1 'polypeptide(L)'
;MNTTKKLITLREAREIAISEAKGIIGEFLPKSGIGSILEDEYVENEDCWIFFRNRQTNIPVPNRTIVAHWAFAVSRSGEYLTVPDNYGDAKAIAVQLRRLSAYYKSHDFP
;
A
#
# COMPACT_ATOMS: atom_id res chain seq x y z
N MET A 1 -31.23 0.84 -4.07
CA MET A 1 -30.52 0.60 -5.35
C MET A 1 -29.25 -0.15 -5.00
N ASN A 2 -29.12 -1.42 -5.40
CA ASN A 2 -27.89 -2.19 -5.21
C ASN A 2 -26.92 -1.79 -6.33
N THR A 3 -26.05 -0.82 -6.06
CA THR A 3 -24.87 -0.58 -6.90
C THR A 3 -23.90 -1.72 -6.60
N THR A 4 -23.79 -2.68 -7.51
CA THR A 4 -22.72 -3.69 -7.46
C THR A 4 -21.40 -2.93 -7.59
N LYS A 5 -20.71 -2.65 -6.46
CA LYS A 5 -19.37 -2.05 -6.48
C LYS A 5 -18.46 -2.96 -7.31
N LYS A 6 -17.91 -2.42 -8.40
CA LYS A 6 -16.96 -3.15 -9.25
C LYS A 6 -15.71 -3.42 -8.42
N LEU A 7 -15.40 -4.70 -8.22
CA LEU A 7 -14.16 -5.09 -7.58
C LEU A 7 -12.98 -4.92 -8.55
N ILE A 8 -11.85 -4.47 -8.03
CA ILE A 8 -10.62 -4.31 -8.80
C ILE A 8 -9.76 -5.57 -8.74
N THR A 9 -8.91 -5.74 -9.75
CA THR A 9 -7.90 -6.79 -9.84
C THR A 9 -6.66 -6.42 -9.03
N LEU A 10 -5.82 -7.42 -8.71
CA LEU A 10 -4.50 -7.19 -8.10
C LEU A 10 -3.65 -6.19 -8.90
N ARG A 11 -3.70 -6.26 -10.23
CA ARG A 11 -2.95 -5.35 -11.11
C ARG A 11 -3.43 -3.91 -10.94
N GLU A 12 -4.73 -3.67 -10.97
CA GLU A 12 -5.33 -2.34 -10.74
C GLU A 12 -5.00 -1.84 -9.32
N ALA A 13 -5.06 -2.71 -8.30
CA ALA A 13 -4.70 -2.35 -6.93
C ALA A 13 -3.22 -1.95 -6.82
N ARG A 14 -2.34 -2.67 -7.53
CA ARG A 14 -0.91 -2.36 -7.58
C ARG A 14 -0.64 -1.03 -8.30
N GLU A 15 -1.38 -0.74 -9.37
CA GLU A 15 -1.29 0.55 -10.07
C GLU A 15 -1.69 1.72 -9.16
N ILE A 16 -2.75 1.56 -8.36
CA ILE A 16 -3.15 2.52 -7.33
C ILE A 16 -2.00 2.71 -6.33
N ALA A 17 -1.48 1.63 -5.76
CA ALA A 17 -0.37 1.71 -4.80
C ALA A 17 0.87 2.39 -5.39
N ILE A 18 1.21 2.14 -6.66
CA ILE A 18 2.33 2.80 -7.35
C ILE A 18 2.05 4.29 -7.54
N SER A 19 0.84 4.66 -7.94
CA SER A 19 0.44 6.06 -8.11
C SER A 19 0.59 6.83 -6.80
N GLU A 20 0.10 6.26 -5.70
CA GLU A 20 0.19 6.87 -4.38
C GLU A 20 1.61 6.91 -3.84
N ALA A 21 2.38 5.85 -4.04
CA ALA A 21 3.80 5.86 -3.71
C ALA A 21 4.55 6.97 -4.47
N LYS A 22 4.27 7.16 -5.77
CA LYS A 22 4.84 8.28 -6.54
C LYS A 22 4.42 9.63 -5.99
N GLY A 23 3.16 9.81 -5.59
CA GLY A 23 2.68 11.06 -5.01
C GLY A 23 3.37 11.41 -3.68
N ILE A 24 3.70 10.40 -2.86
CA ILE A 24 4.30 10.61 -1.54
C ILE A 24 5.83 10.70 -1.59
N ILE A 25 6.47 9.80 -2.33
CA ILE A 25 7.94 9.67 -2.33
C ILE A 25 8.63 10.01 -3.64
N GLY A 26 7.87 10.30 -4.70
CA GLY A 26 8.40 10.48 -6.06
C GLY A 26 9.48 11.54 -6.17
N GLU A 27 9.34 12.65 -5.46
CA GLU A 27 10.34 13.75 -5.47
C GLU A 27 11.69 13.36 -4.85
N PHE A 28 11.70 12.33 -4.00
CA PHE A 28 12.91 11.84 -3.34
C PHE A 28 13.57 10.68 -4.06
N LEU A 29 12.94 10.15 -5.11
CA LEU A 29 13.49 9.06 -5.89
C LEU A 29 14.66 9.57 -6.76
N PRO A 30 15.77 8.83 -6.86
CA PRO A 30 16.87 9.21 -7.72
C PRO A 30 16.43 9.30 -9.19
N LYS A 31 16.84 10.39 -9.85
CA LYS A 31 16.52 10.67 -11.26
C LYS A 31 17.06 9.61 -12.23
N SER A 32 18.09 8.86 -11.81
CA SER A 32 18.69 7.76 -12.58
C SER A 32 17.79 6.52 -12.67
N GLY A 33 16.59 6.57 -12.08
CA GLY A 33 15.61 5.50 -12.13
C GLY A 33 15.86 4.45 -11.05
N ILE A 34 14.80 4.04 -10.38
CA ILE A 34 14.76 2.81 -9.59
C ILE A 34 13.97 1.80 -10.42
N GLY A 35 14.41 0.54 -10.45
CA GLY A 35 13.71 -0.52 -11.19
C GLY A 35 12.24 -0.68 -10.77
N SER A 36 11.91 -0.50 -9.48
CA SER A 36 10.53 -0.48 -8.98
C SER A 36 10.43 0.31 -7.67
N ILE A 37 9.30 1.01 -7.46
CA ILE A 37 9.00 1.76 -6.23
C ILE A 37 8.48 0.84 -5.12
N LEU A 38 7.87 -0.28 -5.49
CA LEU A 38 7.31 -1.29 -4.58
C LEU A 38 8.09 -2.60 -4.71
N GLU A 39 8.15 -3.38 -3.64
CA GLU A 39 8.63 -4.77 -3.68
C GLU A 39 7.72 -5.62 -4.58
N ASP A 40 8.25 -6.70 -5.17
CA ASP A 40 7.44 -7.65 -5.94
C ASP A 40 6.41 -8.37 -5.05
N GLU A 41 6.83 -8.67 -3.82
CA GLU A 41 6.05 -9.29 -2.77
C GLU A 41 4.95 -8.36 -2.24
N TYR A 42 3.80 -8.95 -1.94
CA TYR A 42 2.66 -8.31 -1.32
C TYR A 42 1.98 -9.33 -0.40
N VAL A 43 1.14 -8.85 0.50
CA VAL A 43 0.26 -9.70 1.30
C VAL A 43 -1.19 -9.34 1.02
N GLU A 44 -2.08 -10.31 1.12
CA GLU A 44 -3.49 -10.12 0.81
C GLU A 44 -4.39 -10.80 1.83
N ASN A 45 -5.62 -10.30 1.90
CA ASN A 45 -6.75 -11.03 2.47
C ASN A 45 -7.97 -10.85 1.56
N GLU A 46 -9.13 -11.27 2.05
CA GLU A 46 -10.41 -11.20 1.32
C GLU A 46 -10.76 -9.78 0.88
N ASP A 47 -10.35 -8.75 1.65
CA ASP A 47 -10.86 -7.39 1.51
C ASP A 47 -9.83 -6.37 0.99
N CYS A 48 -8.54 -6.71 1.04
CA CYS A 48 -7.47 -5.79 0.65
C CYS A 48 -6.14 -6.49 0.33
N TRP A 49 -5.26 -5.70 -0.27
CA TRP A 49 -3.84 -5.99 -0.45
C TRP A 49 -3.00 -4.98 0.34
N ILE A 50 -1.80 -5.38 0.76
CA ILE A 50 -0.76 -4.48 1.26
C ILE A 50 0.47 -4.66 0.37
N PHE A 51 0.94 -3.55 -0.20
CA PHE A 51 2.14 -3.47 -1.01
C PHE A 51 3.24 -2.76 -0.23
N PHE A 52 4.43 -3.35 -0.22
CA PHE A 52 5.57 -2.83 0.52
C PHE A 52 6.42 -1.95 -0.38
N ARG A 53 6.96 -0.87 0.20
CA ARG A 53 7.92 -0.02 -0.50
C ARG A 53 9.19 -0.83 -0.78
N ASN A 54 9.75 -0.68 -1.98
CA ASN A 54 11.03 -1.29 -2.31
C ASN A 54 12.11 -0.76 -1.36
N ARG A 55 12.73 -1.66 -0.59
CA ARG A 55 13.71 -1.29 0.44
C ARG A 55 15.04 -0.80 -0.13
N GLN A 56 15.30 -1.04 -1.43
CA GLN A 56 16.43 -0.45 -2.15
C GLN A 56 16.21 1.03 -2.47
N THR A 57 14.98 1.55 -2.32
CA THR A 57 14.72 2.99 -2.43
C THR A 57 15.34 3.69 -1.22
N ASN A 58 16.58 4.15 -1.40
CA ASN A 58 17.21 5.01 -0.41
C ASN A 58 16.58 6.40 -0.57
N ILE A 59 15.72 6.79 0.38
CA ILE A 59 15.09 8.11 0.41
C ILE A 59 15.99 9.03 1.24
N PRO A 60 16.74 9.97 0.61
CA PRO A 60 17.62 10.88 1.32
C PRO A 60 16.78 12.02 1.91
N VAL A 61 16.14 11.79 3.06
CA VAL A 61 15.45 12.86 3.81
C VAL A 61 16.14 13.13 5.16
N PRO A 62 16.24 14.41 5.59
CA PRO A 62 16.76 14.77 6.91
C PRO A 62 15.96 14.17 8.08
N ASN A 63 14.69 13.82 7.87
CA ASN A 63 13.79 13.18 8.84
C ASN A 63 13.43 11.74 8.42
N ARG A 64 14.45 10.88 8.31
CA ARG A 64 14.41 9.47 7.83
C ARG A 64 13.28 8.58 8.39
N THR A 65 12.61 8.98 9.47
CA THR A 65 11.80 8.10 10.29
C THR A 65 10.34 7.96 9.86
N ILE A 66 9.73 8.92 9.16
CA ILE A 66 8.27 8.87 8.96
C ILE A 66 7.90 8.14 7.66
N VAL A 67 8.52 8.50 6.54
CA VAL A 67 8.10 8.00 5.22
C VAL A 67 8.76 6.67 4.85
N ALA A 68 9.90 6.34 5.47
CA ALA A 68 10.62 5.09 5.21
C ALA A 68 9.91 3.84 5.75
N HIS A 69 8.93 4.01 6.65
CA HIS A 69 8.22 2.94 7.35
C HIS A 69 6.75 2.83 6.92
N TRP A 70 6.42 3.22 5.68
CA TRP A 70 5.07 3.11 5.14
C TRP A 70 4.97 2.02 4.06
N ALA A 71 3.86 1.30 4.12
CA ALA A 71 3.34 0.41 3.09
C ALA A 71 1.98 0.96 2.60
N PHE A 72 1.48 0.41 1.50
CA PHE A 72 0.27 0.88 0.82
C PHE A 72 -0.80 -0.21 0.86
N ALA A 73 -1.86 0.01 1.64
CA ALA A 73 -3.02 -0.86 1.65
C ALA A 73 -4.02 -0.41 0.59
N VAL A 74 -4.57 -1.33 -0.19
CA VAL A 74 -5.59 -1.05 -1.21
C VAL A 74 -6.74 -2.03 -1.06
N SER A 75 -7.97 -1.53 -0.97
CA SER A 75 -9.19 -2.34 -0.84
C SER A 75 -9.58 -3.00 -2.18
N ARG A 76 -10.48 -3.98 -2.11
CA ARG A 76 -11.08 -4.59 -3.31
C ARG A 76 -11.95 -3.60 -4.12
N SER A 77 -12.34 -2.46 -3.54
CA SER A 77 -13.04 -1.36 -4.22
C SER A 77 -12.10 -0.29 -4.78
N GLY A 78 -10.80 -0.34 -4.47
CA GLY A 78 -9.81 0.62 -4.93
C GLY A 78 -9.58 1.83 -4.03
N GLU A 79 -10.13 1.84 -2.81
CA GLU A 79 -9.68 2.80 -1.79
C GLU A 79 -8.28 2.43 -1.31
N TYR A 80 -7.48 3.41 -0.91
CA TYR A 80 -6.13 3.17 -0.41
C TYR A 80 -5.88 3.85 0.93
N LEU A 81 -4.89 3.34 1.66
CA LEU A 81 -4.36 3.93 2.88
C LEU A 81 -2.85 3.72 2.95
N THR A 82 -2.13 4.64 3.58
CA THR A 82 -0.79 4.36 4.06
C THR A 82 -0.86 3.67 5.42
N VAL A 83 -0.04 2.64 5.60
CA VAL A 83 -0.03 1.82 6.81
C VAL A 83 1.41 1.57 7.26
N PRO A 84 1.65 1.22 8.53
CA PRO A 84 3.00 0.85 8.96
C PRO A 84 3.58 -0.30 8.11
N ASP A 85 4.83 -0.15 7.70
CA ASP A 85 5.60 -1.18 7.01
C ASP A 85 6.07 -2.24 8.02
N ASN A 86 5.30 -3.31 8.10
CA ASN A 86 5.60 -4.47 8.95
C ASN A 86 6.26 -5.61 8.17
N TYR A 87 6.89 -5.33 7.03
CA TYR A 87 7.54 -6.36 6.21
C TYR A 87 8.49 -7.24 7.05
N GLY A 88 8.30 -8.57 6.98
CA GLY A 88 9.07 -9.54 7.76
C GLY A 88 8.50 -9.87 9.16
N ASP A 89 7.52 -9.11 9.67
CA ASP A 89 6.78 -9.45 10.89
C ASP A 89 5.39 -10.01 10.54
N ALA A 90 5.34 -11.33 10.35
CA ALA A 90 4.10 -12.03 10.01
C ALA A 90 2.96 -11.81 11.03
N LYS A 91 3.29 -11.63 12.32
CA LYS A 91 2.29 -11.43 13.37
C LYS A 91 1.70 -10.02 13.27
N ALA A 92 2.54 -9.00 13.11
CA ALA A 92 2.10 -7.62 12.92
C ALA A 92 1.28 -7.48 11.63
N ILE A 93 1.73 -8.08 10.53
CA ILE A 93 0.99 -8.13 9.25
C ILE A 93 -0.40 -8.76 9.43
N ALA A 94 -0.50 -9.90 10.11
CA ALA A 94 -1.79 -10.58 10.33
C ALA A 94 -2.76 -9.75 11.19
N VAL A 95 -2.26 -8.98 12.15
CA VAL A 95 -3.07 -8.03 12.93
C VAL A 95 -3.52 -6.85 12.07
N GLN A 96 -2.62 -6.32 11.25
CA GLN A 96 -2.87 -5.19 10.35
C GLN A 96 -3.91 -5.53 9.28
N LEU A 97 -3.79 -6.68 8.60
CA LEU A 97 -4.76 -7.15 7.62
C LEU A 97 -6.17 -7.29 8.22
N ARG A 98 -6.28 -7.83 9.44
CA ARG A 98 -7.59 -7.93 10.13
C ARG A 98 -8.19 -6.56 10.44
N ARG A 99 -7.39 -5.60 10.88
CA ARG A 99 -7.84 -4.23 11.14
C ARG A 99 -8.29 -3.54 9.86
N LEU A 100 -7.54 -3.70 8.76
CA LEU A 100 -7.88 -3.13 7.47
C LEU A 100 -9.16 -3.74 6.89
N SER A 101 -9.33 -5.06 7.00
CA SER A 101 -10.57 -5.74 6.61
C SER A 101 -11.79 -5.17 7.36
N ALA A 102 -11.69 -5.02 8.70
CA ALA A 102 -12.76 -4.41 9.48
C ALA A 102 -13.00 -2.94 9.11
N TYR A 103 -11.93 -2.21 8.79
CA TYR A 103 -12.02 -0.81 8.36
C TYR A 103 -12.78 -0.68 7.03
N TYR A 104 -12.37 -1.40 5.99
CA TYR A 104 -13.02 -1.34 4.67
C TYR A 104 -14.45 -1.89 4.67
N LYS A 105 -14.77 -2.85 5.55
CA LYS A 105 -16.16 -3.33 5.73
C LYS A 105 -17.07 -2.31 6.41
N SER A 106 -16.51 -1.49 7.31
CA SER A 106 -17.29 -0.51 8.09
C SER A 106 -17.42 0.84 7.38
N HIS A 107 -16.47 1.18 6.51
CA HIS A 107 -16.49 2.38 5.71
C HIS A 107 -16.89 2.01 4.29
N ASP A 108 -18.19 1.96 4.03
CA ASP A 108 -18.71 1.96 2.67
C ASP A 108 -18.50 3.38 2.12
N PHE A 109 -17.34 3.65 1.50
CA PHE A 109 -17.12 4.98 0.94
C PHE A 109 -18.09 5.19 -0.24
N PRO A 110 -18.84 6.31 -0.26
CA PRO A 110 -19.83 6.60 -1.29
C PRO A 110 -19.22 6.78 -2.69
#